data_AF-A0A0F5JCL9-F1
#
_entry.id   AF-A0A0F5JCL9-F1
#
_cell.length_a   1.000
_cell.length_b   1.000
_cell.length_c   1.000
_cell.angle_alpha   90.00
_cell.angle_beta   90.00
_cell.angle_gamma   90.00
#
_symmetry.space_group_name_H-M   'P 1'
#
loop_
_entity.id
_entity.type
_entity.pdbx_description
1 polymer ?
#
loop_
_entity_poly.entity_id
_entity_poly.type
_entity_poly.pdbx_seq_one_letter_code
_entity_poly.pdbx_strand_id
1 'polypeptide(L)' 'MAKPIKETPVLTGKDAKRFSEKIANIKPESKEEKEAAKKAFEKFKAIASFTL' A
#
# COMPACT_ATOMS: atom_id res chain seq x y z
N MET A 1 14.75 23.03 -3.36
CA MET A 1 13.47 23.35 -4.03
C MET A 1 12.52 22.19 -3.81
N ALA A 2 11.31 22.43 -3.28
CA ALA A 2 10.33 21.35 -3.12
C ALA A 2 9.95 20.82 -4.51
N LYS A 3 9.96 19.49 -4.68
CA LYS A 3 9.48 18.89 -5.93
C LYS A 3 7.98 19.19 -6.05
N PRO A 4 7.48 19.56 -7.24
CA PRO A 4 6.05 19.76 -7.45
C PRO A 4 5.29 18.49 -7.06
N ILE A 5 4.23 18.66 -6.27
CA ILE A 5 3.33 17.57 -5.92
C ILE A 5 2.56 17.20 -7.19
N LYS A 6 2.66 15.95 -7.63
CA LYS A 6 1.86 15.47 -8.77
C LYS A 6 0.41 15.37 -8.36
N GLU A 7 -0.49 15.65 -9.30
CA GLU A 7 -1.93 15.45 -9.11
C GLU A 7 -2.25 14.00 -8.75
N THR A 8 -3.21 13.82 -7.84
CA THR A 8 -3.68 12.49 -7.45
C THR A 8 -4.34 11.83 -8.65
N PRO A 9 -3.91 10.63 -9.06
CA PRO A 9 -4.50 9.95 -10.21
C PRO A 9 -5.95 9.54 -9.94
N VAL A 10 -6.81 9.71 -10.94
CA VAL A 10 -8.22 9.29 -10.87
C VAL A 10 -8.34 7.84 -11.33
N LEU A 11 -8.89 6.97 -10.48
CA LEU A 11 -9.21 5.59 -10.84
C LEU A 11 -10.43 5.57 -11.77
N THR A 12 -10.35 4.81 -12.86
CA THR A 12 -11.45 4.67 -13.84
C THR A 12 -11.73 3.20 -14.16
N GLY A 13 -12.88 2.94 -14.80
CA GLY A 13 -13.22 1.61 -15.33
C GLY A 13 -13.27 0.51 -14.27
N LYS A 14 -12.58 -0.61 -14.53
CA LYS A 14 -12.60 -1.80 -13.65
C LYS A 14 -11.92 -1.54 -12.30
N ASP A 15 -10.90 -0.69 -12.27
CA ASP A 15 -10.16 -0.40 -11.05
C ASP A 15 -10.95 0.50 -10.11
N ALA A 16 -11.74 1.44 -10.66
CA ALA A 16 -12.70 2.21 -9.86
C ALA A 16 -13.72 1.30 -9.17
N LYS A 17 -14.27 0.31 -9.88
CA LYS A 17 -15.21 -0.67 -9.31
C LYS A 17 -14.58 -1.48 -8.19
N ARG A 18 -13.41 -2.09 -8.44
CA ARG A 18 -12.66 -2.86 -7.44
C ARG A 18 -12.34 -2.04 -6.19
N PHE A 19 -11.97 -0.78 -6.37
CA PHE A 19 -11.69 0.13 -5.27
C PHE A 19 -12.94 0.37 -4.41
N SER A 20 -14.08 0.68 -5.05
CA SER A 20 -15.35 0.86 -4.33
C SER A 20 -15.81 -0.39 -3.58
N GLU A 21 -15.68 -1.56 -4.19
CA GLU A 21 -16.03 -2.85 -3.56
C GLU A 21 -15.16 -3.18 -2.35
N LYS A 22 -13.86 -2.88 -2.44
CA LYS A 22 -12.91 -3.06 -1.33
C LYS A 22 -13.16 -2.09 -0.17
N ILE A 23 -13.51 -0.84 -0.47
CA ILE A 23 -13.88 0.14 0.57
C ILE A 23 -15.19 -0.25 1.26
N ALA A 24 -16.18 -0.73 0.50
CA ALA A 24 -17.45 -1.16 1.09
C ALA A 24 -17.28 -2.37 2.02
N ASN A 25 -16.26 -3.21 1.79
CA ASN A 25 -16.00 -4.45 2.53
C ASN A 25 -14.62 -4.44 3.19
N ILE A 26 -14.31 -3.42 3.99
CA ILE A 26 -13.06 -3.37 4.75
C ILE A 26 -13.07 -4.49 5.78
N LYS A 27 -12.37 -5.58 5.48
CA LYS A 27 -12.10 -6.64 6.44
C LYS A 27 -10.88 -6.22 7.27
N PRO A 28 -10.99 -6.13 8.60
CA PRO A 28 -9.81 -5.94 9.43
C PRO A 28 -8.87 -7.14 9.24
N GLU A 29 -7.61 -6.86 8.96
CA GLU A 29 -6.59 -7.91 8.87
C GLU A 29 -6.48 -8.66 10.20
N SER A 30 -6.33 -9.97 10.10
CA SER A 30 -6.08 -10.84 11.25
C SER A 30 -4.73 -10.53 11.91
N LYS A 31 -4.55 -10.96 13.16
CA LYS A 31 -3.26 -10.77 13.86
C LYS A 31 -2.11 -11.48 13.15
N GLU A 32 -2.37 -12.64 12.56
CA GLU A 32 -1.39 -13.45 11.83
C GLU A 32 -0.92 -12.75 10.54
N GLU A 33 -1.86 -12.20 9.76
CA GLU A 33 -1.54 -11.45 8.54
C GLU A 33 -0.69 -10.22 8.84
N LYS A 34 -1.04 -9.49 9.92
CA LYS A 34 -0.25 -8.32 10.37
C LYS A 34 1.17 -8.70 10.76
N GLU A 35 1.35 -9.81 11.48
CA GLU A 35 2.68 -10.27 11.89
C GLU A 35 3.50 -10.76 10.68
N ALA A 36 2.87 -11.46 9.74
CA ALA A 36 3.49 -11.88 8.49
C ALA A 36 3.95 -10.68 7.65
N ALA A 37 3.10 -9.67 7.49
CA ALA A 37 3.43 -8.43 6.80
C ALA A 37 4.60 -7.69 7.48
N LYS A 38 4.61 -7.63 8.82
CA LYS A 38 5.71 -7.03 9.59
C LYS A 38 7.03 -7.77 9.37
N LYS A 39 7.01 -9.10 9.41
CA LYS A 39 8.20 -9.93 9.15
C LYS A 39 8.72 -9.74 7.72
N ALA A 40 7.82 -9.67 6.74
CA ALA A 40 8.20 -9.41 5.35
C ALA A 40 8.85 -8.02 5.21
N PHE A 41 8.24 -6.99 5.79
CA PHE A 41 8.78 -5.64 5.80
C PHE A 41 10.18 -5.57 6.39
N GLU A 42 10.41 -6.15 7.57
CA GLU A 42 11.74 -6.13 8.21
C GLU A 42 12.80 -6.85 7.38
N LYS A 43 12.44 -7.96 6.71
CA LYS A 43 13.35 -8.65 5.78
C LYS A 43 13.77 -7.75 4.61
N PHE A 44 12.80 -7.11 3.95
CA PHE A 44 13.10 -6.22 2.83
C PHE A 44 13.87 -4.97 3.27
N LYS A 45 13.52 -4.42 4.43
CA LYS A 45 14.22 -3.27 5.03
C LYS A 45 15.69 -3.58 5.33
N ALA A 46 16.00 -4.78 5.82
CA ALA A 46 17.38 -5.18 6.11
C ALA A 46 18.25 -5.33 4.85
N ILE A 47 17.64 -5.64 3.70
CA ILE A 47 18.35 -5.85 2.42
C ILE A 47 18.39 -4.55 1.59
N ALA A 48 17.46 -3.63 1.83
CA ALA A 48 17.39 -2.37 1.10
C ALA A 48 18.53 -1.43 1.53
N SER A 49 19.51 -1.22 0.65
CA SER A 49 20.47 -0.13 0.75
C SER A 49 19.85 1.14 0.19
N PHE A 50 19.35 2.01 1.07
CA PHE A 50 18.96 3.36 0.68
C PHE A 50 20.22 4.24 0.65
N THR A 51 20.96 4.23 -0.45
CA THR A 51 21.96 5.27 -0.71
C THR A 51 21.23 6.59 -0.95
N LEU A 52 21.51 7.56 -0.08
CA LEU A 52 21.01 8.94 -0.13
C LEU A 52 21.53 9.71 -1.35
#